data_AF-A0A946GJP8-F1
#
_entry.id   AF-A0A946GJP8-F1
#
_cell.length_a   1.000
_cell.length_b   1.000
_cell.length_c   1.000
_cell.angle_alpha   90.00
_cell.angle_beta   90.00
_cell.angle_gamma   90.00
#
_symmetry.space_group_name_H-M   'P 1'
#
loop_
_entity.id
_entity.type
_entity.pdbx_description
1 polymer ?
#
loop_
_entity_poly.entity_id
_entity_poly.type
_entity_poly.pdbx_seq_one_letter_code
_entity_poly.pdbx_strand_id
1 'polypeptide(L)'
;MEHTKVDEPQDIALLNLSPDGPLRDILVIDHGDTKSKGAIMIYHKPSEVLFSGDVVFSGVIPNIKDSNFAQWKKSLSLLSDLPISVIIPGVGPKLTKSAISDSLDYLDALDVTTKDLYRNNQDLLSATKKATLTQFSDWELYDDHHPNNVMYRYLQIEEEDLTIK
;
A
#
# COMPACT_ATOMS: atom_id res chain seq x y z
N MET A 1 15.85 18.74 -18.56
CA MET A 1 16.18 17.50 -17.84
C MET A 1 17.52 16.96 -18.38
N GLU A 2 18.61 17.72 -18.29
CA GLU A 2 19.90 17.39 -18.95
C GLU A 2 20.84 16.51 -18.11
N HIS A 3 20.40 16.00 -16.95
CA HIS A 3 21.25 15.23 -16.03
C HIS A 3 20.65 13.89 -15.60
N THR A 4 19.55 13.45 -16.22
CA THR A 4 18.97 12.13 -15.92
C THR A 4 19.50 11.13 -16.93
N LYS A 5 20.43 10.27 -16.52
CA LYS A 5 20.83 9.10 -17.30
C LYS A 5 20.00 7.91 -16.85
N VAL A 6 19.34 7.24 -17.79
CA VAL A 6 18.69 5.95 -17.56
C VAL A 6 19.78 4.89 -17.68
N ASP A 7 19.99 4.12 -16.62
CA ASP A 7 20.84 2.93 -16.67
C ASP A 7 20.04 1.78 -17.28
N GLU A 8 20.69 1.02 -18.16
CA GLU A 8 20.07 -0.18 -18.75
C GLU A 8 20.06 -1.32 -17.73
N PRO A 9 19.01 -2.16 -17.69
CA PRO A 9 18.96 -3.32 -16.80
C PRO A 9 20.17 -4.24 -17.07
N GLN A 10 21.00 -4.46 -16.05
CA GLN A 10 22.11 -5.42 -16.14
C GLN A 10 21.62 -6.82 -15.82
N ASP A 11 22.12 -7.81 -16.57
CA ASP A 11 21.89 -9.22 -16.28
C ASP A 11 22.50 -9.56 -14.91
N ILE A 12 21.69 -10.08 -13.99
CA ILE A 12 22.15 -10.45 -12.64
C ILE A 12 23.23 -11.54 -12.68
N ALA A 13 23.28 -12.36 -13.72
CA ALA A 13 24.33 -13.35 -13.92
C ALA A 13 25.67 -12.71 -14.32
N LEU A 14 25.64 -11.49 -14.84
CA LEU A 14 26.81 -10.70 -15.25
C LEU A 14 27.18 -9.62 -14.22
N LEU A 15 26.32 -9.39 -13.23
CA LEU A 15 26.68 -8.59 -12.07
C LEU A 15 27.81 -9.32 -11.34
N ASN A 16 29.03 -8.80 -11.45
CA ASN A 16 30.09 -9.06 -10.49
C ASN A 16 29.66 -8.43 -9.16
N LEU A 17 28.76 -9.10 -8.45
CA LEU A 17 28.40 -8.83 -7.07
C LEU A 17 29.64 -9.15 -6.22
N SER A 18 30.70 -8.34 -6.34
CA SER A 18 31.56 -8.17 -5.19
C SER A 18 30.67 -7.58 -4.11
N PRO A 19 30.52 -8.22 -2.94
CA PRO A 19 29.94 -7.52 -1.82
C PRO A 19 30.85 -6.32 -1.58
N ASP A 20 30.40 -5.13 -1.99
CA ASP A 20 31.00 -3.85 -1.62
C ASP A 20 30.81 -3.68 -0.11
N GLY A 21 31.60 -4.45 0.64
CA GLY A 21 31.44 -4.64 2.08
C GLY A 21 30.23 -5.49 2.48
N PRO A 22 30.14 -5.83 3.78
CA PRO A 22 28.96 -6.48 4.34
C PRO A 22 27.76 -5.53 4.23
N LEU A 23 26.59 -6.04 3.84
CA LEU A 23 25.32 -5.36 4.04
C LEU A 23 25.14 -5.16 5.56
N ARG A 24 25.37 -3.94 6.05
CA ARG A 24 25.22 -3.60 7.47
C ARG A 24 23.83 -3.03 7.71
N ASP A 25 23.25 -3.39 8.84
CA ASP A 25 22.00 -2.81 9.35
C ASP A 25 20.81 -2.87 8.36
N ILE A 26 20.68 -4.00 7.65
CA ILE A 26 19.45 -4.36 6.97
C ILE A 26 18.47 -4.97 7.97
N LEU A 27 17.31 -4.37 8.10
CA LEU A 27 16.19 -4.89 8.87
C LEU A 27 15.18 -5.52 7.92
N VAL A 28 14.83 -6.78 8.18
CA VAL A 28 13.65 -7.42 7.58
C VAL A 28 12.48 -7.16 8.51
N ILE A 29 11.44 -6.51 7.99
CA ILE A 29 10.23 -6.15 8.73
C ILE A 29 9.13 -7.14 8.34
N ASP A 30 8.93 -8.14 9.20
CA ASP A 30 7.70 -8.94 9.21
C ASP A 30 6.61 -8.15 9.91
N HIS A 31 5.57 -7.84 9.14
CA HIS A 31 4.46 -7.00 9.55
C HIS A 31 3.12 -7.73 9.39
N GLY A 32 3.17 -9.07 9.32
CA GLY A 32 2.01 -9.93 9.11
C GLY A 32 1.34 -9.74 7.74
N ASP A 33 0.25 -10.47 7.52
CA ASP A 33 -0.53 -10.37 6.29
C ASP A 33 -1.13 -8.97 6.17
N THR A 34 -0.83 -8.26 5.09
CA THR A 34 -1.35 -6.90 4.84
C THR A 34 -2.06 -6.82 3.51
N LYS A 35 -1.48 -6.17 2.51
CA LYS A 35 -1.96 -6.14 1.13
C LYS A 35 -1.97 -7.53 0.51
N SER A 36 -1.00 -8.37 0.90
CA SER A 36 -0.83 -9.75 0.48
C SER A 36 -0.30 -10.60 1.66
N LYS A 37 -0.51 -11.92 1.59
CA LYS A 37 -0.02 -12.85 2.60
C LYS A 37 1.48 -13.04 2.51
N GLY A 38 2.16 -13.02 3.65
CA GLY A 38 3.62 -13.19 3.71
C GLY A 38 4.42 -12.04 3.10
N ALA A 39 3.81 -10.86 2.95
CA ALA A 39 4.52 -9.65 2.57
C ALA A 39 5.60 -9.32 3.61
N ILE A 40 6.78 -8.93 3.14
CA ILE A 40 7.89 -8.45 3.98
C ILE A 40 8.39 -7.13 3.42
N MET A 41 8.95 -6.29 4.29
CA MET A 41 9.65 -5.08 3.87
C MET A 41 11.12 -5.17 4.27
N ILE A 42 11.96 -4.48 3.50
CA ILE A 42 13.40 -4.39 3.77
C ILE A 42 13.72 -2.94 4.06
N TYR A 43 14.31 -2.66 5.23
CA TYR A 43 14.73 -1.33 5.61
C TYR A 43 16.25 -1.29 5.78
N HIS A 44 16.91 -0.46 4.97
CA HIS A 44 18.34 -0.23 5.08
C HIS A 44 18.57 1.03 5.90
N LYS A 45 18.90 0.84 7.19
CA LYS A 45 19.01 1.92 8.17
C LYS A 45 20.05 2.99 7.82
N PRO A 46 21.26 2.67 7.32
CA PRO A 46 22.27 3.68 7.03
C PRO A 46 21.88 4.67 5.93
N SER A 47 21.07 4.22 4.95
CA SER A 47 20.59 5.09 3.88
C SER A 47 19.14 5.54 4.06
N GLU A 48 18.48 5.11 5.14
CA GLU A 48 17.06 5.40 5.42
C GLU A 48 16.13 5.04 4.25
N VAL A 49 16.44 3.94 3.55
CA VAL A 49 15.66 3.44 2.39
C VAL A 49 14.77 2.29 2.84
N LEU A 50 13.47 2.42 2.58
CA LEU A 50 12.48 1.36 2.78
C LEU A 50 12.08 0.76 1.43
N PHE A 51 12.33 -0.53 1.23
CA PHE A 51 11.69 -1.32 0.18
C PHE A 51 10.37 -1.85 0.73
N SER A 52 9.26 -1.23 0.32
CA SER A 52 7.95 -1.44 0.94
C SER A 52 7.11 -2.53 0.28
N GLY A 53 7.55 -3.08 -0.85
CA GLY A 53 6.71 -3.96 -1.67
C GLY A 53 5.39 -3.25 -2.03
N ASP A 54 4.28 -3.94 -1.89
CA ASP A 54 2.93 -3.45 -2.18
C ASP A 54 2.23 -2.79 -0.98
N VAL A 55 2.94 -2.60 0.14
CA VAL A 55 2.38 -2.07 1.41
C VAL A 55 2.18 -0.56 1.37
N VAL A 56 3.14 0.19 0.81
CA VAL A 56 3.07 1.65 0.71
C VAL A 56 2.80 2.05 -0.74
N PHE A 57 1.80 2.91 -0.94
CA PHE A 57 1.38 3.42 -2.23
C PHE A 57 1.00 4.90 -2.14
N SER A 58 1.13 5.63 -3.24
CA SER A 58 0.63 7.00 -3.39
C SER A 58 0.48 7.30 -4.88
N GLY A 59 -0.56 8.05 -5.25
CA GLY A 59 -0.85 8.43 -6.64
C GLY A 59 -1.40 7.32 -7.53
N VAL A 60 -1.50 6.08 -7.04
CA VAL A 60 -2.10 4.94 -7.74
C VAL A 60 -3.01 4.20 -6.76
N ILE A 61 -4.24 3.91 -7.17
CA ILE A 61 -5.20 3.21 -6.32
C ILE A 61 -4.83 1.71 -6.29
N PRO A 62 -4.60 1.12 -5.10
CA PRO A 62 -4.23 -0.29 -5.00
C PRO A 62 -5.45 -1.17 -5.24
N ASN A 63 -5.24 -2.46 -5.51
CA ASN A 63 -6.32 -3.45 -5.47
C ASN A 63 -6.36 -4.10 -4.07
N ILE A 64 -7.43 -3.96 -3.30
CA ILE A 64 -7.46 -4.45 -1.92
C ILE A 64 -7.91 -5.92 -1.77
N LYS A 65 -8.12 -6.63 -2.88
CA LYS A 65 -8.58 -8.02 -2.86
C LYS A 65 -7.67 -8.87 -1.96
N ASP A 66 -8.30 -9.69 -1.13
CA ASP A 66 -7.66 -10.61 -0.18
C ASP A 66 -6.74 -9.93 0.87
N SER A 67 -6.83 -8.60 1.02
CA SER A 67 -6.03 -7.86 2.00
C SER A 67 -6.60 -7.96 3.42
N ASN A 68 -5.72 -7.97 4.41
CA ASN A 68 -6.08 -7.76 5.81
C ASN A 68 -6.00 -6.27 6.14
N PHE A 69 -7.16 -5.62 6.07
CA PHE A 69 -7.29 -4.17 6.16
C PHE A 69 -6.78 -3.60 7.50
N ALA A 70 -7.10 -4.27 8.62
CA ALA A 70 -6.69 -3.83 9.95
C ALA A 70 -5.16 -3.95 10.14
N GLN A 71 -4.59 -5.08 9.73
CA GLN A 71 -3.14 -5.30 9.82
C GLN A 71 -2.37 -4.37 8.87
N TRP A 72 -2.92 -4.07 7.69
CA TRP A 72 -2.31 -3.15 6.74
C TRP A 72 -2.19 -1.73 7.30
N LYS A 73 -3.28 -1.19 7.84
CA LYS A 73 -3.26 0.13 8.52
C LYS A 73 -2.30 0.15 9.71
N LYS A 74 -2.28 -0.92 10.50
CA LYS A 74 -1.33 -1.07 11.62
C LYS A 74 0.13 -1.04 11.13
N SER A 75 0.45 -1.77 10.06
CA SER A 75 1.79 -1.77 9.46
C SER A 75 2.21 -0.38 9.01
N LEU A 76 1.34 0.33 8.27
CA LEU A 76 1.59 1.71 7.83
C LEU A 76 1.80 2.68 9.01
N SER A 77 1.02 2.54 10.08
CA SER A 77 1.20 3.35 11.29
C SER A 77 2.56 3.10 11.94
N LEU A 78 3.03 1.86 12.02
CA LEU A 78 4.35 1.53 12.57
C LEU A 78 5.51 2.09 11.72
N LEU A 79 5.34 2.17 10.40
CA LEU A 79 6.34 2.76 9.51
C LEU A 79 6.51 4.27 9.72
N SER A 80 5.48 4.96 10.24
CA SER A 80 5.52 6.41 10.45
C SER A 80 6.59 6.82 11.46
N ASP A 81 6.94 5.93 12.39
CA ASP A 81 7.94 6.16 13.44
C ASP A 81 9.39 5.94 12.96
N LEU A 82 9.61 5.35 11.79
CA LEU A 82 10.95 5.10 11.25
C LEU A 82 11.53 6.33 10.54
N PRO A 83 12.84 6.62 10.67
CA PRO A 83 13.50 7.65 9.88
C PRO A 83 13.63 7.16 8.43
N ILE A 84 12.71 7.56 7.55
CA ILE A 84 12.67 7.12 6.15
C ILE A 84 12.88 8.34 5.27
N SER A 85 13.93 8.30 4.46
CA SER A 85 14.25 9.32 3.45
C SER A 85 13.61 8.99 2.11
N VAL A 86 13.60 7.71 1.71
CA VAL A 86 13.05 7.24 0.42
C VAL A 86 12.33 5.91 0.60
N ILE A 87 11.21 5.75 -0.10
CA ILE A 87 10.45 4.51 -0.20
C ILE A 87 10.54 3.98 -1.63
N ILE A 88 10.90 2.71 -1.78
CA ILE A 88 10.91 1.99 -3.05
C ILE A 88 9.72 1.01 -3.03
N PRO A 89 8.62 1.34 -3.72
CA PRO A 89 7.48 0.43 -3.81
C PRO A 89 7.80 -0.76 -4.71
N GLY A 90 6.97 -1.80 -4.65
CA GLY A 90 7.08 -2.98 -5.52
C GLY A 90 6.82 -2.65 -6.99
N VAL A 91 5.98 -1.65 -7.27
CA VAL A 91 5.68 -1.13 -8.61
C VAL A 91 5.57 0.38 -8.54
N GLY A 92 6.08 1.07 -9.56
CA GLY A 92 5.97 2.52 -9.72
C GLY A 92 7.24 3.28 -9.34
N PRO A 93 7.18 4.63 -9.35
CA PRO A 93 8.31 5.47 -9.03
C PRO A 93 8.66 5.43 -7.54
N LYS A 94 9.86 5.93 -7.20
CA LYS A 94 10.24 6.16 -5.79
C LYS A 94 9.25 7.12 -5.11
N LEU A 95 8.95 6.82 -3.86
CA LEU A 95 8.03 7.58 -3.02
C LEU A 95 8.78 8.30 -1.89
N THR A 96 8.17 9.35 -1.36
CA THR A 96 8.61 10.06 -0.15
C THR A 96 7.90 9.50 1.08
N LYS A 97 8.38 9.85 2.28
CA LYS A 97 7.74 9.41 3.54
C LYS A 97 6.25 9.78 3.65
N SER A 98 5.81 10.86 2.98
CA SER A 98 4.40 11.26 2.89
C SER A 98 3.50 10.19 2.24
N ALA A 99 4.04 9.28 1.44
CA ALA A 99 3.24 8.21 0.86
C ALA A 99 2.63 7.27 1.92
N ILE A 100 3.22 7.22 3.13
CA ILE A 100 2.64 6.46 4.25
C ILE A 100 1.32 7.10 4.71
N SER A 101 1.27 8.43 4.83
CA SER A 101 0.01 9.12 5.15
C SER A 101 -0.98 9.03 4.00
N ASP A 102 -0.53 9.17 2.75
CA ASP A 102 -1.41 9.03 1.58
C ASP A 102 -2.08 7.63 1.54
N SER A 103 -1.29 6.58 1.82
CA SER A 103 -1.80 5.20 1.94
C SER A 103 -2.84 5.07 3.04
N LEU A 104 -2.55 5.60 4.24
CA LEU A 104 -3.47 5.56 5.38
C LEU A 104 -4.77 6.32 5.07
N ASP A 105 -4.67 7.53 4.53
CA ASP A 105 -5.80 8.39 4.22
C ASP A 105 -6.76 7.71 3.23
N TYR A 106 -6.23 7.04 2.20
CA TYR A 106 -7.06 6.27 1.27
C TYR A 106 -7.77 5.10 1.95
N LEU A 107 -7.03 4.28 2.71
CA LEU A 107 -7.59 3.12 3.39
C LEU A 107 -8.65 3.55 4.43
N ASP A 108 -8.37 4.60 5.20
CA ASP A 108 -9.31 5.16 6.17
C ASP A 108 -10.58 5.69 5.51
N ALA A 109 -10.44 6.50 4.45
CA ALA A 109 -11.58 7.04 3.73
C ALA A 109 -12.44 5.93 3.11
N LEU A 110 -11.81 4.88 2.55
CA LEU A 110 -12.50 3.72 2.01
C LEU A 110 -13.26 2.95 3.09
N ASP A 111 -12.63 2.67 4.23
CA ASP A 111 -13.24 1.93 5.33
C ASP A 111 -14.43 2.69 5.94
N VAL A 112 -14.25 3.98 6.23
CA VAL A 112 -15.32 4.83 6.80
C VAL A 112 -16.50 4.91 5.84
N THR A 113 -16.26 5.29 4.58
CA THR A 113 -17.33 5.49 3.59
C THR A 113 -18.09 4.20 3.33
N THR A 114 -17.39 3.07 3.22
CA THR A 114 -18.03 1.77 2.97
C THR A 114 -18.83 1.30 4.19
N LYS A 115 -18.30 1.46 5.40
CA LYS A 115 -19.02 1.12 6.65
C LYS A 115 -20.28 1.96 6.82
N ASP A 116 -20.23 3.24 6.49
CA ASP A 116 -21.39 4.11 6.61
C ASP A 116 -22.50 3.72 5.63
N LEU A 117 -22.15 3.36 4.40
CA LEU A 117 -23.12 2.85 3.42
C LEU A 117 -23.72 1.51 3.85
N TYR A 118 -22.90 0.58 4.34
CA TYR A 118 -23.35 -0.71 4.87
C TYR A 118 -24.34 -0.53 6.03
N ARG A 119 -23.99 0.31 7.03
CA ARG A 119 -24.86 0.61 8.19
C ARG A 119 -26.16 1.29 7.81
N ASN A 120 -26.17 2.04 6.72
CA ASN A 120 -27.37 2.66 6.15
C ASN A 120 -28.16 1.72 5.22
N ASN A 121 -27.94 0.41 5.32
CA ASN A 121 -28.62 -0.64 4.56
C ASN A 121 -28.58 -0.42 3.04
N GLN A 122 -27.51 0.19 2.53
CA GLN A 122 -27.30 0.28 1.09
C GLN A 122 -26.80 -1.06 0.58
N ASP A 123 -27.42 -1.59 -0.46
CA ASP A 123 -26.93 -2.82 -1.09
C ASP A 123 -25.56 -2.61 -1.74
N LEU A 124 -24.84 -3.71 -1.99
CA LEU A 124 -23.50 -3.72 -2.58
C LEU A 124 -23.38 -2.89 -3.87
N LEU A 125 -24.34 -3.02 -4.79
CA LEU A 125 -24.31 -2.31 -6.07
C LEU A 125 -24.56 -0.81 -5.90
N SER A 126 -25.42 -0.43 -4.97
CA SER A 126 -25.62 0.97 -4.59
C SER A 126 -24.37 1.54 -3.91
N ALA A 127 -23.70 0.76 -3.05
CA ALA A 127 -22.50 1.19 -2.34
C ALA A 127 -21.35 1.51 -3.31
N THR A 128 -21.07 0.65 -4.29
CA THR A 128 -20.00 0.89 -5.29
C THR A 128 -20.22 2.13 -6.15
N LYS A 129 -21.48 2.56 -6.32
CA LYS A 129 -21.82 3.78 -7.07
C LYS A 129 -21.81 5.04 -6.19
N LYS A 130 -22.07 4.91 -4.89
CA LYS A 130 -22.23 6.03 -3.96
C LYS A 130 -20.98 6.35 -3.14
N ALA A 131 -20.12 5.36 -2.91
CA ALA A 131 -18.87 5.53 -2.18
C ALA A 131 -17.84 6.24 -3.08
N THR A 132 -17.99 7.55 -3.27
CA THR A 132 -17.02 8.35 -4.02
C THR A 132 -15.98 8.93 -3.08
N LEU A 133 -14.69 8.83 -3.46
CA LEU A 133 -13.59 9.49 -2.78
C LEU A 133 -12.92 10.48 -3.73
N THR A 134 -13.62 11.57 -4.02
CA THR A 134 -13.20 12.57 -5.02
C THR A 134 -11.85 13.20 -4.73
N GLN A 135 -11.39 13.21 -3.48
CA GLN A 135 -10.05 13.66 -3.12
C GLN A 135 -8.92 12.78 -3.71
N PHE A 136 -9.23 11.57 -4.18
CA PHE A 136 -8.30 10.66 -4.85
C PHE A 136 -8.65 10.44 -6.33
N SER A 137 -9.56 11.23 -6.92
CA SER A 137 -9.99 11.03 -8.31
C SER A 137 -8.87 11.19 -9.34
N ASP A 138 -7.83 11.95 -8.99
CA ASP A 138 -6.69 12.20 -9.86
C ASP A 138 -5.61 11.11 -9.75
N TRP A 139 -5.80 10.11 -8.89
CA TRP A 139 -4.88 8.98 -8.78
C TRP A 139 -5.12 7.99 -9.92
N GLU A 140 -4.03 7.37 -10.39
CA GLU A 140 -4.11 6.37 -11.44
C GLU A 140 -4.98 5.18 -10.99
N LEU A 141 -5.69 4.60 -11.96
CA LEU A 141 -6.60 3.47 -11.77
C LEU A 141 -7.78 3.76 -10.82
N TYR A 142 -8.11 5.03 -10.55
CA TYR A 142 -9.26 5.36 -9.70
C TYR A 142 -10.56 4.76 -10.22
N ASP A 143 -10.92 5.02 -11.48
CA ASP A 143 -12.18 4.52 -12.05
C ASP A 143 -12.23 2.98 -12.13
N ASP A 144 -11.08 2.32 -12.25
CA ASP A 144 -10.97 0.87 -12.37
C ASP A 144 -10.93 0.15 -11.01
N HIS A 145 -10.14 0.66 -10.06
CA HIS A 145 -9.88 -0.02 -8.79
C HIS A 145 -10.78 0.46 -7.66
N HIS A 146 -11.13 1.75 -7.59
CA HIS A 146 -11.87 2.25 -6.42
C HIS A 146 -13.26 1.62 -6.27
N PRO A 147 -14.11 1.49 -7.31
CA PRO A 147 -15.39 0.80 -7.18
C PRO A 147 -15.23 -0.68 -6.76
N ASN A 148 -14.19 -1.34 -7.26
CA ASN A 148 -13.87 -2.72 -6.88
C ASN A 148 -13.41 -2.80 -5.42
N ASN A 149 -12.64 -1.83 -4.94
CA ASN A 149 -12.22 -1.76 -3.55
C ASN A 149 -13.39 -1.54 -2.60
N VAL A 150 -14.38 -0.72 -2.99
CA VAL A 150 -15.63 -0.58 -2.24
C VAL A 150 -16.34 -1.93 -2.16
N MET A 151 -16.45 -2.65 -3.28
CA MET A 151 -17.04 -3.99 -3.30
C MET A 151 -16.32 -4.96 -2.35
N TYR A 152 -14.99 -5.06 -2.45
CA TYR A 152 -14.21 -5.96 -1.59
C TYR A 152 -14.32 -5.59 -0.12
N ARG A 153 -14.24 -4.30 0.21
CA ARG A 153 -14.36 -3.85 1.60
C ARG A 153 -15.75 -4.10 2.15
N TYR A 154 -16.81 -3.90 1.36
CA TYR A 154 -18.18 -4.19 1.76
C TYR A 154 -18.36 -5.66 2.13
N LEU A 155 -17.84 -6.58 1.31
CA LEU A 155 -17.91 -8.02 1.58
C LEU A 155 -17.14 -8.39 2.86
N GLN A 156 -15.98 -7.77 3.10
CA GLN A 156 -15.24 -7.97 4.35
C GLN A 156 -16.02 -7.47 5.58
N ILE A 157 -16.69 -6.32 5.48
CA ILE A 157 -17.53 -5.79 6.56
C ILE A 157 -18.71 -6.72 6.85
N GLU A 158 -19.33 -7.28 5.81
CA GLU A 158 -20.40 -8.27 5.96
C GLU A 158 -19.91 -9.54 6.67
N GLU A 159 -18.74 -10.05 6.30
CA GLU A 159 -18.11 -11.20 6.98
C GLU A 159 -17.75 -10.88 8.44
N GLU A 160 -17.23 -9.68 8.72
CA GLU A 160 -16.97 -9.18 10.08
C GLU A 160 -18.27 -9.15 10.91
N ASP A 161 -19.40 -8.69 10.37
CA ASP A 161 -20.70 -8.66 11.09
C ASP A 161 -21.27 -10.06 11.34
N LEU A 162 -21.07 -10.99 10.40
CA LEU A 162 -21.54 -12.37 10.53
C LEU A 162 -20.74 -13.20 11.56
N THR A 163 -19.46 -12.89 11.74
CA THR A 163 -18.57 -13.62 12.67
C THR A 163 -18.63 -13.13 14.11
N ILE A 164 -19.22 -11.95 14.35
CA ILE A 164 -19.43 -11.38 15.70
C ILE A 164 -20.75 -11.85 16.33
N LYS A 165 -21.63 -12.51 15.57
CA LYS A 165 -22.88 -13.13 16.05
C LYS A 165 -22.68 -14.58 16.50
#